data_AF-A0A3D5AYR2-F1
#
_entry.id   AF-A0A3D5AYR2-F1
#
_cell.length_a   1.000
_cell.length_b   1.000
_cell.length_c   1.000
_cell.angle_alpha   90.00
_cell.angle_beta   90.00
_cell.angle_gamma   90.00
#
_symmetry.space_group_name_H-M   'P 1'
#
loop_
_entity.id
_entity.type
_entity.pdbx_description
1 polymer ?
#
loop_
_entity_poly.entity_id
_entity_poly.type
_entity_poly.pdbx_seq_one_letter_code
_entity_poly.pdbx_strand_id
1 'polypeptide(L)' 'YSDSHNDLPLLNMVTHPVAVNPDDQLAEYARIRGWAVMELA' A
#
# COMPACT_ATOMS: atom_id res chain seq x y z
N TYR A 1 -0.89 1.57 -6.71
CA TYR A 1 -2.23 1.25 -6.19
C TYR A 1 -2.30 -0.25 -6.06
N SER A 2 -2.47 -0.75 -4.84
CA SER A 2 -2.78 -2.15 -4.56
C SER A 2 -3.47 -2.25 -3.21
N ASP A 3 -4.28 -3.28 -3.04
CA ASP A 3 -5.04 -3.64 -1.87
C ASP A 3 -4.41 -4.78 -1.05
N SER A 4 -3.34 -5.40 -1.55
CA SER A 4 -2.73 -6.56 -0.89
C SER A 4 -1.22 -6.44 -0.71
N HIS A 5 -0.72 -6.95 0.42
CA HIS A 5 0.71 -7.04 0.70
C HIS A 5 1.49 -7.87 -0.33
N ASN A 6 0.82 -8.72 -1.12
CA ASN A 6 1.44 -9.48 -2.19
C ASN A 6 2.13 -8.60 -3.24
N ASP A 7 1.62 -7.37 -3.43
CA ASP A 7 2.17 -6.42 -4.39
C ASP A 7 3.26 -5.53 -3.78
N LEU A 8 3.69 -5.76 -2.53
CA LEU A 8 4.80 -5.02 -1.92
C LEU A 8 6.06 -4.99 -2.79
N PRO A 9 6.49 -6.08 -3.46
CA PRO A 9 7.63 -6.01 -4.36
C PRO A 9 7.42 -5.00 -5.49
N LEU A 10 6.22 -4.95 -6.07
CA LEU A 10 5.87 -4.03 -7.15
C LEU A 10 5.75 -2.58 -6.63
N LEU A 11 5.06 -2.38 -5.51
CA LEU A 11 4.88 -1.06 -4.89
C LEU A 11 6.22 -0.45 -4.44
N ASN A 12 7.21 -1.26 -4.06
CA ASN A 12 8.55 -0.77 -3.72
C ASN A 12 9.38 -0.34 -4.94
N MET A 13 8.97 -0.69 -6.16
CA MET A 13 9.69 -0.30 -7.39
C MET A 13 9.19 1.03 -7.97
N VAL A 14 8.04 1.53 -7.52
CA VAL A 14 7.43 2.76 -8.05
C VAL A 14 7.71 3.96 -7.16
N THR A 15 7.74 5.15 -7.76
CA THR A 15 8.05 6.41 -7.03
C THR A 15 6.93 6.87 -6.11
N HIS A 16 5.67 6.55 -6.45
CA HIS A 16 4.49 7.00 -5.72
C HIS A 16 3.54 5.83 -5.45
N PRO A 17 3.90 4.92 -4.53
CA PRO A 17 3.03 3.83 -4.13
C PRO A 17 1.83 4.35 -3.33
N VAL A 18 0.68 3.74 -3.58
CA VAL A 18 -0.58 4.02 -2.90
C VAL A 18 -1.21 2.67 -2.55
N ALA A 19 -1.58 2.51 -1.29
CA ALA A 19 -2.35 1.39 -0.78
C ALA A 19 -3.85 1.72 -0.90
N VAL A 20 -4.67 0.83 -1.43
CA VAL A 20 -6.11 1.05 -1.66
C VAL A 20 -6.88 -0.06 -0.97
N ASN A 21 -7.73 0.22 0.02
CA ASN A 21 -8.37 -0.81 0.85
C ASN A 21 -7.38 -1.90 1.32
N PRO A 22 -6.21 -1.52 1.88
CA PRO A 22 -5.15 -2.48 2.15
C PRO A 22 -5.54 -3.51 3.20
N ASP A 23 -5.05 -4.74 3.04
CA ASP A 23 -4.98 -5.69 4.14
C ASP A 23 -4.13 -5.16 5.32
N ASP A 24 -4.28 -5.74 6.51
CA ASP A 24 -3.60 -5.27 7.73
C ASP A 24 -2.06 -5.20 7.56
N GLN A 25 -1.49 -6.09 6.77
CA GLN A 25 -0.05 -6.13 6.52
C GLN A 25 0.40 -4.99 5.61
N LEU A 26 -0.32 -4.74 4.52
CA LEU A 26 -0.06 -3.62 3.63
C LEU A 26 -0.35 -2.28 4.31
N ALA A 27 -1.38 -2.20 5.16
CA ALA A 27 -1.74 -1.01 5.92
C ALA A 27 -0.61 -0.62 6.89
N GLU A 28 -0.09 -1.57 7.66
CA GLU A 28 1.02 -1.31 8.57
C GLU A 28 2.30 -0.94 7.80
N TYR A 29 2.58 -1.63 6.70
CA TYR A 29 3.73 -1.31 5.85
C TYR A 29 3.63 0.10 5.27
N ALA A 30 2.46 0.46 4.72
CA ALA A 30 2.18 1.77 4.18
C ALA A 30 2.34 2.85 5.26
N ARG A 31 1.84 2.60 6.48
CA ARG A 31 1.99 3.50 7.63
C ARG A 31 3.45 3.73 8.02
N ILE A 32 4.26 2.67 8.08
CA ILE A 32 5.70 2.75 8.41
C ILE A 32 6.47 3.52 7.32
N ARG A 33 6.13 3.29 6.05
CA ARG A 33 6.78 3.93 4.89
C ARG A 33 6.25 5.32 4.55
N GLY A 34 5.14 5.75 5.17
CA GLY A 34 4.45 6.99 4.83
C GLY A 34 3.80 6.96 3.44
N TRP A 35 3.38 5.79 2.97
CA TRP A 35 2.63 5.65 1.72
C TRP A 35 1.20 6.17 1.89
N ALA A 36 0.62 6.68 0.80
CA ALA A 36 -0.77 7.10 0.81
C ALA A 36 -1.69 5.87 0.94
N VAL A 37 -2.71 5.98 1.78
CA VAL A 37 -3.78 4.97 1.94
C VAL A 37 -5.08 5.58 1.47
N MET A 38 -5.83 4.86 0.63
CA MET A 38 -7.11 5.28 0.08
C MET A 38 -8.16 4.22 0.37
N GLU A 39 -9.28 4.63 0.95
CA GLU A 39 -10.45 3.76 1.12
C GLU A 39 -11.47 4.09 0.01
N LEU A 40 -11.87 3.09 -0.77
CA LEU A 40 -12.94 3.20 -1.74
C LEU A 40 -14.24 2.74 -1.08
N ALA A 41 -15.09 3.71 -0.71
CA ALA A 41 -16.41 3.52 -0.13
C ALA A 41 -17.42 2.93 -1.12
#